data_AF-A0A5D4XKX2-F1
#
_entry.id   AF-A0A5D4XKX2-F1
#
_cell.length_a   1.000
_cell.length_b   1.000
_cell.length_c   1.000
_cell.angle_alpha   90.00
_cell.angle_beta   90.00
_cell.angle_gamma   90.00
#
_symmetry.space_group_name_H-M   'P 1'
#
loop_
_entity.id
_entity.type
_entity.pdbx_description
1 polymer ?
#
loop_
_entity_poly.entity_id
_entity_poly.type
_entity_poly.pdbx_seq_one_letter_code
_entity_poly.pdbx_strand_id
1 'polypeptide(L)'
;MSWIGLVLLVVGVYLAFKLVGALLKIAMFVLALVGAYWLAAPYMGWPTVSELVYVLGPDFGGRRIEDVVRPSVVAGEVADRVVDGVVEGVVDRIAPAPQPLPEPEAPVAMDPAPGDERVAPLPDPGAERPPR
;
A
#
# COMPACT_ATOMS: atom_id res chain seq x y z
N MET A 1 -3.15 35.78 -51.93
CA MET A 1 -4.17 36.08 -50.91
C MET A 1 -4.84 34.79 -50.51
N SER A 2 -4.61 34.27 -49.30
CA SER A 2 -5.16 32.96 -48.89
C SER A 2 -6.62 33.10 -48.46
N TRP A 3 -7.49 33.27 -49.45
CA TRP A 3 -8.93 33.31 -49.26
C TRP A 3 -9.48 31.99 -48.68
N ILE A 4 -8.82 30.88 -49.00
CA ILE A 4 -9.12 29.56 -48.45
C ILE A 4 -8.99 29.54 -46.92
N GLY A 5 -7.97 30.21 -46.36
CA GLY A 5 -7.75 30.28 -44.92
C GLY A 5 -8.90 31.00 -44.20
N LEU A 6 -9.42 32.07 -44.82
CA LEU A 6 -10.56 32.82 -44.28
C LEU A 6 -11.84 31.96 -44.27
N VAL A 7 -12.12 31.24 -45.36
CA VAL A 7 -13.30 30.36 -45.45
C VAL A 7 -13.20 29.25 -44.39
N LEU A 8 -12.03 28.63 -44.24
CA LEU A 8 -11.83 27.55 -43.27
C LEU A 8 -11.98 28.04 -41.83
N LEU A 9 -11.50 29.25 -41.53
CA LEU A 9 -11.70 29.90 -40.23
C LEU A 9 -13.19 30.08 -39.92
N VAL A 10 -13.96 30.66 -40.85
CA VAL A 10 -15.39 30.92 -40.67
C VAL A 10 -16.17 29.61 -40.49
N VAL A 11 -15.86 28.60 -41.30
CA VAL A 11 -16.47 27.27 -41.19
C VAL A 11 -16.09 26.61 -39.86
N GLY A 12 -14.84 26.71 -39.43
CA GLY A 12 -14.38 26.17 -38.15
C GLY A 12 -15.11 26.79 -36.95
N VAL A 13 -15.24 28.12 -36.93
CA VAL A 13 -15.99 28.83 -35.88
C VAL A 13 -17.48 28.45 -35.90
N TYR A 14 -18.08 28.35 -37.09
CA TYR A 14 -19.46 27.92 -37.25
C TYR A 14 -19.69 26.50 -36.69
N LEU A 15 -18.81 25.55 -37.02
CA LEU A 15 -18.88 24.19 -36.50
C LEU A 15 -18.68 24.15 -34.98
N ALA A 16 -17.71 24.91 -34.45
CA ALA A 16 -17.48 24.96 -33.01
C ALA A 16 -18.74 25.44 -32.26
N PHE A 17 -19.37 26.51 -32.73
CA PHE A 17 -20.59 27.04 -32.13
C PHE A 17 -21.74 26.02 -32.17
N LYS A 18 -21.88 25.32 -33.30
CA LYS A 18 -22.90 24.28 -33.47
C LYS A 18 -22.63 23.05 -32.60
N LEU A 19 -21.36 22.70 -32.42
CA LEU A 19 -20.93 21.59 -31.57
C LEU A 19 -21.21 21.88 -30.09
N VAL A 20 -20.97 23.11 -29.62
CA VAL A 20 -21.30 23.53 -28.26
C VAL A 20 -22.81 23.38 -28.00
N GLY A 21 -23.65 23.82 -28.95
CA GLY A 21 -25.10 23.64 -28.84
C GLY A 21 -25.52 22.17 -28.78
N ALA A 22 -24.89 21.29 -29.57
CA ALA A 22 -25.14 19.85 -29.50
C ALA A 22 -24.66 19.24 -28.18
N LEU A 23 -23.47 19.63 -27.72
CA LEU A 23 -22.88 19.18 -26.46
C LEU A 23 -23.74 19.57 -25.26
N LEU A 24 -24.24 20.81 -25.22
CA LEU A 24 -25.17 21.25 -24.17
C LEU A 24 -26.47 20.44 -24.18
N LYS A 25 -27.02 20.11 -25.35
CA LYS A 25 -28.22 19.27 -25.45
C LYS A 25 -27.95 17.86 -24.92
N ILE A 26 -26.83 17.26 -25.29
CA ILE A 26 -26.43 15.93 -24.79
C ILE A 26 -26.23 15.99 -23.29
N ALA A 27 -25.53 17.00 -22.77
CA ALA A 27 -25.32 17.18 -21.33
C ALA A 27 -26.65 17.32 -20.57
N MET A 28 -27.58 18.14 -21.08
CA MET A 28 -28.93 18.26 -20.52
C MET A 28 -29.70 16.96 -20.58
N PHE A 29 -29.56 16.19 -21.66
CA PHE A 29 -30.21 14.89 -21.80
C PHE A 29 -29.65 13.86 -20.81
N VAL A 30 -28.33 13.78 -20.66
CA VAL A 30 -27.67 12.93 -19.65
C VAL A 30 -28.09 13.35 -18.25
N LEU A 31 -28.11 14.66 -17.96
CA LEU A 31 -28.55 15.16 -16.67
C LEU A 31 -30.01 14.78 -16.38
N ALA A 32 -30.88 14.87 -17.39
CA ALA A 32 -32.27 14.42 -17.29
C ALA A 32 -32.37 12.91 -17.05
N LEU A 33 -31.58 12.08 -17.74
CA LEU A 33 -31.53 10.63 -17.53
C LEU A 33 -31.07 10.28 -16.12
N VAL A 34 -30.01 10.92 -15.63
CA VAL A 34 -29.50 10.71 -14.27
C VAL A 34 -30.54 11.14 -13.23
N GLY A 35 -31.17 12.29 -13.41
CA GLY A 35 -32.24 12.76 -12.53
C GLY A 35 -33.46 11.83 -12.53
N ALA A 36 -33.90 11.41 -13.71
CA ALA A 36 -35.00 10.45 -13.86
C ALA A 36 -34.67 9.10 -13.22
N TYR A 37 -33.45 8.60 -13.41
CA TYR A 37 -32.97 7.37 -12.78
C TYR A 37 -32.96 7.50 -11.26
N TRP A 38 -32.48 8.62 -10.72
CA TRP A 38 -32.43 8.86 -9.28
C TRP A 38 -33.84 8.83 -8.64
N LEU A 39 -34.83 9.39 -9.34
CA LEU A 39 -36.23 9.35 -8.93
C LEU A 39 -36.88 7.98 -9.11
N ALA A 40 -36.55 7.24 -10.18
CA ALA A 40 -37.12 5.92 -10.48
C ALA A 40 -36.51 4.80 -9.62
N ALA A 41 -35.23 4.92 -9.25
CA ALA A 41 -34.48 3.92 -8.50
C ALA A 41 -35.16 3.45 -7.20
N PRO A 42 -35.66 4.33 -6.30
CA PRO A 42 -36.32 3.88 -5.07
C PRO A 42 -37.63 3.13 -5.31
N TYR A 43 -38.35 3.42 -6.39
CA TYR A 43 -39.61 2.74 -6.70
C TYR A 43 -39.42 1.38 -7.39
N MET A 44 -38.31 1.19 -8.11
CA MET A 44 -38.00 -0.05 -8.82
C MET A 44 -37.01 -0.97 -8.07
N GLY A 45 -36.48 -0.54 -6.93
CA GLY A 45 -35.47 -1.29 -6.18
C GLY A 45 -34.14 -1.42 -6.94
N TRP A 46 -33.85 -0.48 -7.83
CA TRP A 46 -32.60 -0.47 -8.60
C TRP A 46 -31.44 0.07 -7.78
N PRO A 47 -30.20 -0.40 -8.02
CA PRO A 47 -29.03 0.08 -7.32
C PRO A 47 -28.87 1.59 -7.48
N THR A 48 -28.46 2.26 -6.41
CA THR A 48 -28.32 3.72 -6.40
C THR A 48 -27.17 4.16 -7.31
N VAL A 49 -27.17 5.42 -7.78
CA VAL A 49 -26.09 5.93 -8.63
C VAL A 49 -24.71 5.75 -7.99
N SER A 50 -24.62 5.88 -6.66
CA SER A 50 -23.41 5.59 -5.88
C SER A 50 -22.94 4.14 -5.99
N GLU A 51 -23.86 3.17 -6.03
CA GLU A 51 -23.52 1.75 -6.21
C GLU A 51 -23.10 1.45 -7.65
N LEU A 52 -23.76 2.04 -8.66
CA LEU A 52 -23.31 1.89 -10.04
C LEU A 52 -21.94 2.53 -10.29
N VAL A 53 -21.69 3.72 -9.74
CA VAL A 53 -20.36 4.38 -9.86
C VAL A 53 -19.29 3.61 -9.08
N TYR A 54 -19.66 2.90 -8.01
CA TYR A 54 -18.75 2.02 -7.29
C TYR A 54 -18.44 0.72 -8.06
N VAL A 55 -19.44 0.12 -8.72
CA VAL A 55 -19.29 -1.13 -9.48
C VAL A 55 -18.70 -0.91 -10.88
N LEU A 56 -18.99 0.24 -11.51
CA LEU A 56 -18.58 0.61 -12.87
C LEU A 56 -17.49 1.70 -12.88
N GLY A 57 -17.01 2.12 -11.71
CA GLY A 57 -15.88 3.02 -11.60
C GLY A 57 -14.59 2.34 -12.08
N PRO A 58 -13.63 3.09 -12.64
CA PRO A 58 -12.42 2.54 -13.25
C PRO A 58 -11.62 1.75 -12.21
N ASP A 59 -11.75 0.42 -12.23
CA ASP A 59 -11.06 -0.60 -11.43
C ASP A 59 -10.45 -0.12 -10.11
N PHE A 60 -11.24 0.56 -9.27
CA PHE A 60 -10.83 0.86 -7.90
C PHE A 60 -11.10 -0.32 -6.97
N GLY A 61 -11.47 -1.51 -7.47
CA GLY A 61 -11.39 -2.77 -6.73
C GLY A 61 -11.97 -2.74 -5.30
N GLY A 62 -13.00 -1.91 -5.07
CA GLY A 62 -13.61 -1.70 -3.77
C GLY A 62 -12.87 -0.81 -2.75
N ARG A 63 -11.77 -0.14 -3.11
CA ARG A 63 -11.08 0.83 -2.24
C ARG A 63 -11.80 2.18 -2.21
N ARG A 64 -11.98 2.70 -1.00
CA ARG A 64 -12.80 3.87 -0.74
C ARG A 64 -12.08 5.14 -1.18
N ILE A 65 -12.86 6.06 -1.75
CA ILE A 65 -12.41 7.39 -2.17
C ILE A 65 -11.82 8.19 -0.97
N GLU A 66 -12.11 7.78 0.27
CA GLU A 66 -11.49 8.33 1.49
C GLU A 66 -9.96 8.20 1.54
N ASP A 67 -9.37 7.17 0.93
CA ASP A 67 -7.92 6.92 0.97
C ASP A 67 -7.12 7.92 0.11
N VAL A 68 -7.77 8.57 -0.85
CA VAL A 68 -7.14 9.57 -1.74
C VAL A 68 -7.12 10.96 -1.09
N VAL A 69 -7.91 11.19 -0.04
CA VAL A 69 -8.09 12.51 0.59
C VAL A 69 -7.09 12.76 1.73
N ARG A 70 -6.34 11.74 2.19
CA ARG A 70 -5.27 11.90 3.21
C ARG A 70 -3.89 11.44 2.73
N PRO A 71 -3.27 12.17 1.78
CA PRO A 71 -1.92 11.85 1.29
C PRO A 71 -0.82 11.94 2.36
N SER A 72 -1.06 12.61 3.50
CA SER A 72 -0.08 12.77 4.57
C SER A 72 0.25 11.48 5.32
N VAL A 73 -0.70 10.54 5.42
CA VAL A 73 -0.46 9.24 6.09
C VAL A 73 0.40 8.34 5.21
N VAL A 74 0.10 8.33 3.90
CA VAL A 74 0.87 7.56 2.90
C VAL A 74 2.27 8.17 2.70
N ALA A 75 2.40 9.50 2.74
CA ALA A 75 3.69 10.17 2.65
C ALA A 75 4.60 9.89 3.85
N GLY A 76 4.04 9.80 5.07
CA GLY A 76 4.80 9.46 6.27
C GLY A 76 5.41 8.06 6.20
N GLU A 77 4.60 7.05 5.84
CA GLU A 77 5.05 5.66 5.80
C GLU A 77 6.11 5.41 4.70
N VAL A 78 6.00 6.12 3.57
CA VAL A 78 7.01 6.04 2.49
C VAL A 78 8.28 6.79 2.89
N ALA A 79 8.17 7.94 3.57
CA ALA A 79 9.33 8.69 4.05
C ALA A 79 10.12 7.88 5.08
N ASP A 80 9.44 7.24 6.03
CA ASP A 80 10.08 6.42 7.07
C ASP A 80 10.87 5.26 6.45
N ARG A 81 10.30 4.54 5.46
CA ARG A 81 11.02 3.46 4.76
C ARG A 81 12.25 3.95 3.99
N VAL A 82 12.20 5.15 3.41
CA VAL A 82 13.34 5.72 2.69
C VAL A 82 14.42 6.18 3.67
N VAL A 83 14.04 6.78 4.79
CA VAL A 83 14.97 7.19 5.85
C VAL A 83 15.68 5.98 6.43
N ASP A 84 14.95 4.92 6.79
CA ASP A 84 15.53 3.68 7.30
C ASP A 84 16.51 3.04 6.31
N GLY A 85 16.14 2.96 5.02
CA GLY A 85 17.01 2.42 3.99
C GLY A 85 18.29 3.24 3.77
N VAL A 86 18.20 4.57 3.93
CA VAL A 86 19.39 5.46 3.83
C VAL A 86 20.25 5.33 5.07
N VAL A 87 19.67 5.26 6.27
CA VAL A 87 20.40 5.09 7.53
C VAL A 87 21.18 3.77 7.52
N GLU A 88 20.53 2.66 7.17
CA GLU A 88 21.18 1.35 7.10
C GLU A 88 22.33 1.35 6.08
N GLY A 89 22.09 1.90 4.88
CA GLY A 89 23.11 1.98 3.83
C GLY A 89 24.29 2.90 4.19
N VAL A 90 24.09 3.89 5.06
CA VAL A 90 25.16 4.75 5.57
C VAL A 90 25.92 4.06 6.71
N VAL A 91 25.23 3.36 7.61
CA VAL A 91 25.84 2.62 8.72
C VAL A 91 26.77 1.54 8.20
N ASP A 92 26.32 0.74 7.22
CA ASP A 92 27.15 -0.29 6.56
C ASP A 92 28.38 0.29 5.85
N ARG A 93 28.28 1.54 5.39
CA ARG A 93 29.36 2.21 4.66
C ARG A 93 30.41 2.84 5.57
N ILE A 94 30.03 3.23 6.79
CA ILE A 94 30.92 3.95 7.72
C ILE A 94 31.60 3.00 8.70
N ALA A 95 30.97 1.88 9.08
CA ALA A 95 31.52 0.93 10.05
C ALA A 95 31.83 -0.43 9.40
N PRO A 96 33.07 -0.70 8.97
CA PRO A 96 33.48 -2.09 8.77
C PRO A 96 33.39 -2.82 10.12
N ALA A 97 32.81 -4.03 10.12
CA ALA A 97 32.58 -4.82 11.33
C ALA A 97 33.83 -4.83 12.25
N PRO A 98 33.67 -4.70 13.58
CA PRO A 98 34.81 -4.83 14.48
C PRO A 98 35.44 -6.21 14.28
N GLN A 99 36.68 -6.24 13.78
CA GLN A 99 37.46 -7.46 13.68
C GLN A 99 37.60 -8.05 15.10
N PRO A 100 37.33 -9.35 15.32
CA PRO A 100 37.63 -9.96 16.60
C PRO A 100 39.13 -9.82 16.86
N LEU A 101 39.47 -9.15 17.97
CA LEU A 101 40.85 -8.99 18.43
C LEU A 101 41.50 -10.37 18.58
N PRO A 102 42.80 -10.53 18.24
CA PRO A 102 43.52 -11.76 18.52
C PRO A 102 43.48 -12.04 20.03
N GLU A 103 43.05 -13.25 20.39
CA GLU A 103 43.03 -13.74 21.76
C GLU A 103 44.42 -13.59 22.39
N PRO A 104 44.57 -12.87 23.51
CA PRO A 104 45.84 -12.83 24.21
C PRO A 104 46.15 -14.22 24.75
N GLU A 105 47.30 -14.77 24.34
CA GLU A 105 47.85 -16.04 24.81
C GLU A 105 47.73 -16.13 26.34
N ALA A 106 46.98 -17.13 26.81
CA ALA A 106 46.84 -17.41 28.22
C ALA A 106 48.23 -17.67 28.84
N PRO A 107 48.60 -17.02 29.97
CA PRO A 107 49.80 -17.38 30.67
C PRO A 107 49.67 -18.81 31.20
N VAL A 108 50.59 -19.66 30.75
CA VAL A 108 50.79 -21.03 31.21
C VAL A 108 50.97 -21.02 32.73
N ALA A 109 49.95 -21.49 33.45
CA ALA A 109 50.02 -21.79 34.87
C ALA A 109 49.83 -23.30 35.06
N MET A 110 50.94 -23.92 35.41
CA MET A 110 51.24 -25.31 35.78
C MET A 110 50.07 -26.27 36.11
N ASP A 111 50.20 -27.46 35.53
CA ASP A 111 49.50 -28.73 35.77
C ASP A 111 49.41 -29.12 37.26
N PRO A 112 48.31 -29.75 37.70
CA PRO A 112 48.47 -31.17 38.02
C PRO A 112 47.29 -32.06 37.56
N ALA A 113 47.61 -33.02 36.70
CA ALA A 113 47.46 -34.48 36.78
C ALA A 113 46.09 -35.11 37.22
N PRO A 114 45.77 -36.32 36.70
CA PRO A 114 44.44 -36.68 36.20
C PRO A 114 43.63 -37.66 37.10
N GLY A 115 42.33 -37.77 36.81
CA GLY A 115 41.37 -38.74 37.40
C GLY A 115 40.32 -38.03 38.26
N ASP A 116 39.03 -38.35 38.30
CA ASP A 116 38.33 -39.58 37.94
C ASP A 116 36.83 -39.29 37.79
N GLU A 117 36.18 -40.10 36.96
CA GLU A 117 34.83 -40.62 37.08
C GLU A 117 33.58 -39.70 37.13
N ARG A 118 32.88 -39.79 36.00
CA ARG A 118 31.43 -39.66 35.78
C ARG A 118 30.57 -40.02 37.00
N VAL A 119 29.62 -39.16 37.33
CA VAL A 119 28.37 -39.57 38.01
C VAL A 119 27.19 -38.94 37.28
N ALA A 120 26.43 -39.79 36.58
CA ALA A 120 25.15 -39.46 35.98
C ALA A 120 24.07 -39.29 37.09
N PRO A 121 23.04 -38.45 36.91
CA PRO A 121 21.97 -38.32 37.89
C PRO A 121 21.09 -39.58 37.95
N LEU A 122 20.76 -39.99 39.18
CA LEU A 122 20.01 -41.19 39.57
C LEU A 122 18.52 -41.11 39.15
N PRO A 123 17.87 -42.24 38.76
CA PRO A 123 16.45 -42.26 38.40
C PRO A 123 15.48 -42.30 39.60
N ASP A 124 14.29 -41.73 39.36
CA ASP A 124 13.16 -41.53 40.28
C ASP A 124 12.48 -42.86 40.69
N PRO A 125 12.39 -43.20 41.99
CA PRO A 125 11.77 -44.44 42.45
C PRO A 125 10.27 -44.26 42.76
N GLY A 126 9.42 -44.92 41.96
CA GLY A 126 7.99 -45.03 42.22
C GLY A 126 7.65 -45.91 43.44
N ALA A 127 6.72 -45.45 44.25
CA ALA A 127 5.93 -46.17 45.26
C ALA A 127 5.06 -45.09 45.97
N GLU A 128 3.75 -45.13 46.22
CA GLU A 128 2.70 -46.15 46.26
C GLU A 128 1.34 -45.40 46.35
N ARG A 129 0.26 -45.94 45.73
CA ARG A 129 -1.15 -45.70 46.15
C ARG A 129 -1.43 -46.55 47.41
N PRO A 130 -2.43 -46.30 48.30
CA PRO A 130 -3.79 -45.79 48.04
C PRO A 130 -4.39 -44.88 49.17
N PRO A 131 -5.68 -44.51 49.10
CA PRO A 131 -6.57 -44.92 50.21
C PRO A 131 -7.98 -45.38 49.78
N ARG A 132 -8.66 -46.08 50.70
CA ARG A 132 -10.05 -46.55 50.66
C ARG A 132 -11.07 -45.42 50.81
#